data_AF-A0AAV1ITS5-F1
#
_entry.id   AF-A0AAV1ITS5-F1
#
_cell.length_a   1.000
_cell.length_b   1.000
_cell.length_c   1.000
_cell.angle_alpha   90.00
_cell.angle_beta   90.00
_cell.angle_gamma   90.00
#
_symmetry.space_group_name_H-M   'P 1'
#
loop_
_entity.id
_entity.type
_entity.pdbx_description
1 polymer ?
#
loop_
_entity_poly.entity_id
_entity_poly.type
_entity_poly.pdbx_seq_one_letter_code
_entity_poly.pdbx_strand_id
1 'polypeptide(L)'
;MSKKYHVNLAFADDAGRTRSITLNTARKVVTAPLIREALRELEMGENSTLLSVSWLGKMSEKEYVDGVTPMTAMRLLSLLQWAIVPVCIVYFIYQAMTQ
;
A
#
# COMPACT_ATOMS: atom_id res chain seq x y z
N MET A 1 3.87 -10.76 -9.46
CA MET A 1 2.48 -10.31 -9.23
C MET A 1 2.37 -8.81 -9.52
N SER A 2 1.38 -8.39 -10.30
CA SER A 2 1.16 -6.96 -10.59
C SER A 2 0.58 -6.23 -9.37
N LYS A 3 1.12 -5.06 -9.02
CA LYS A 3 0.60 -4.24 -7.90
C LYS A 3 -0.60 -3.42 -8.37
N LYS A 4 -1.69 -3.46 -7.61
CA LYS A 4 -2.92 -2.70 -7.86
C LYS A 4 -3.19 -1.69 -6.74
N TYR A 5 -4.00 -0.69 -7.01
CA TYR A 5 -4.46 0.22 -5.98
C TYR A 5 -5.62 -0.42 -5.23
N HIS A 6 -5.52 -0.46 -3.90
CA HIS A 6 -6.59 -0.93 -3.03
C HIS A 6 -7.38 0.26 -2.51
N VAL A 7 -8.71 0.19 -2.61
CA VAL A 7 -9.63 1.23 -2.18
C VAL A 7 -10.72 0.62 -1.32
N ASN A 8 -10.92 1.18 -0.14
CA ASN A 8 -12.04 0.87 0.73
C ASN A 8 -13.18 1.85 0.42
N LEU A 9 -14.36 1.30 0.14
CA LEU A 9 -15.60 2.02 -0.10
C LEU A 9 -16.58 1.69 1.02
N ALA A 10 -17.08 2.72 1.69
CA ALA A 10 -18.10 2.56 2.73
C ALA A 10 -19.43 3.17 2.28
N PHE A 11 -20.52 2.47 2.52
CA PHE A 11 -21.87 2.84 2.13
C PHE A 11 -22.81 2.76 3.34
N ALA A 12 -23.85 3.58 3.32
CA ALA A 12 -25.00 3.44 4.20
C ALA A 12 -26.28 3.27 3.38
N ASP A 13 -27.21 2.45 3.86
CA ASP A 13 -28.54 2.34 3.30
C ASP A 13 -29.57 3.17 4.09
N ASP A 14 -30.77 3.29 3.53
CA ASP A 14 -31.90 4.01 4.12
C ASP A 14 -32.38 3.38 5.43
N ALA A 15 -32.04 2.11 5.69
CA ALA A 15 -32.31 1.41 6.94
C ALA A 15 -31.27 1.72 8.03
N GLY A 16 -30.28 2.58 7.74
CA GLY A 16 -29.21 2.95 8.65
C GLY A 16 -28.10 1.90 8.78
N ARG A 17 -28.11 0.84 7.95
CA ARG A 17 -27.03 -0.15 7.94
C ARG A 17 -25.85 0.43 7.18
N THR A 18 -24.68 0.32 7.79
CA THR A 18 -23.41 0.73 7.18
C THR A 18 -22.59 -0.51 6.84
N ARG A 19 -22.07 -0.60 5.61
CA ARG A 19 -21.18 -1.67 5.17
C ARG A 19 -20.00 -1.07 4.40
N SER A 20 -18.88 -1.78 4.40
CA SER A 20 -17.69 -1.35 3.66
C SER A 20 -17.00 -2.53 3.00
N ILE A 21 -16.31 -2.25 1.89
CA ILE A 21 -15.60 -3.25 1.12
C ILE A 21 -14.31 -2.68 0.55
N THR A 22 -13.26 -3.49 0.54
CA THR A 22 -12.02 -3.16 -0.17
C THR A 22 -12.00 -3.84 -1.53
N LEU A 23 -11.85 -3.04 -2.58
CA LEU A 23 -11.67 -3.51 -3.95
C LEU A 23 -10.30 -3.09 -4.49
N ASN A 24 -9.84 -3.78 -5.52
CA ASN A 24 -8.59 -3.46 -6.20
C ASN A 24 -8.83 -2.94 -7.63
N THR A 25 -8.04 -1.94 -8.04
CA THR A 25 -8.13 -1.33 -9.37
C THR A 25 -6.74 -1.03 -9.93
N ALA A 26 -6.61 -1.09 -11.25
CA ALA A 26 -5.35 -0.81 -11.94
C ALA A 26 -4.95 0.68 -11.85
N ARG A 27 -5.93 1.59 -11.71
CA ARG A 27 -5.72 3.05 -11.64
C ARG A 27 -6.33 3.60 -10.36
N LYS A 28 -5.71 4.63 -9.78
CA LYS A 28 -6.19 5.30 -8.56
C LYS A 28 -7.41 6.19 -8.84
N VAL A 29 -8.50 5.58 -9.29
CA VAL A 29 -9.76 6.24 -9.66
C VAL A 29 -10.93 5.37 -9.20
N VAL A 30 -11.94 6.00 -8.60
CA VAL A 30 -13.24 5.36 -8.34
C VAL A 30 -14.16 5.66 -9.52
N THR A 31 -14.77 4.61 -10.08
CA THR A 31 -15.65 4.72 -11.25
C THR A 31 -17.03 4.15 -10.94
N ALA A 32 -18.05 4.54 -11.69
CA ALA A 32 -19.40 4.03 -11.50
C ALA A 32 -19.50 2.48 -11.56
N PRO A 33 -18.82 1.77 -12.49
CA PRO A 33 -18.78 0.31 -12.48
C PRO A 33 -18.21 -0.27 -11.18
N LEU A 34 -17.14 0.33 -10.64
CA LEU A 34 -16.53 -0.11 -9.38
C LEU A 34 -17.48 0.09 -8.19
N ILE A 35 -18.23 1.19 -8.17
CA ILE A 35 -19.25 1.45 -7.14
C ILE A 35 -20.38 0.40 -7.24
N ARG A 36 -20.85 0.08 -8.45
CA ARG A 36 -21.88 -0.95 -8.66
C ARG A 36 -21.41 -2.34 -8.23
N GLU A 37 -20.16 -2.67 -8.52
CA GLU A 37 -19.54 -3.91 -8.05
C GLU A 37 -19.50 -3.97 -6.52
N ALA A 38 -19.08 -2.88 -5.87
CA ALA A 38 -19.08 -2.76 -4.42
C ALA A 38 -20.48 -2.91 -3.80
N LEU A 39 -21.49 -2.21 -4.34
CA LEU A 39 -22.87 -2.31 -3.88
C LEU A 39 -23.42 -3.74 -4.03
N ARG A 40 -23.11 -4.41 -5.16
CA ARG A 40 -23.50 -5.80 -5.40
C ARG A 40 -22.87 -6.75 -4.39
N GLU A 41 -21.56 -6.63 -4.13
CA GLU A 41 -20.86 -7.49 -3.16
C GLU A 41 -21.30 -7.24 -1.73
N LEU A 42 -21.71 -6.01 -1.41
CA LEU A 42 -22.27 -5.65 -0.11
C LEU A 42 -23.77 -5.94 0.02
N GLU A 43 -24.42 -6.47 -1.01
CA GLU A 43 -25.88 -6.70 -1.07
C GLU A 43 -26.68 -5.43 -0.73
N MET A 44 -26.18 -4.28 -1.16
CA MET A 44 -26.77 -2.98 -0.91
C MET A 44 -27.56 -2.48 -2.12
N GLY A 45 -28.68 -1.81 -1.87
CA GLY A 45 -29.51 -1.25 -2.94
C GLY A 45 -28.86 -0.05 -3.62
N GLU A 46 -29.32 0.28 -4.83
CA GLU A 46 -28.80 1.43 -5.59
C GLU A 46 -29.03 2.78 -4.90
N ASN A 47 -29.99 2.86 -3.97
CA ASN A 47 -30.26 4.06 -3.17
C ASN A 47 -29.23 4.29 -2.05
N SER A 48 -28.31 3.35 -1.85
CA SER A 48 -27.32 3.45 -0.77
C SER A 48 -26.37 4.62 -1.02
N THR A 49 -26.12 5.40 0.03
CA THR A 49 -25.24 6.57 -0.03
C THR A 49 -23.79 6.15 0.20
N LEU A 50 -22.90 6.55 -0.70
CA LEU A 50 -21.46 6.40 -0.52
C LEU A 50 -20.99 7.38 0.59
N LEU A 51 -20.53 6.84 1.72
CA LEU A 51 -20.08 7.60 2.87
C LEU A 51 -18.62 8.01 2.77
N SER A 52 -17.75 7.10 2.34
CA SER A 52 -16.32 7.37 2.29
C SER A 52 -15.59 6.54 1.24
N VAL A 53 -14.47 7.10 0.79
CA VAL A 53 -13.51 6.48 -0.14
C VAL A 53 -12.13 6.62 0.46
N SER A 54 -11.51 5.50 0.83
CA SER A 54 -10.19 5.47 1.47
C SER A 54 -9.20 4.66 0.65
N TRP A 55 -8.10 5.28 0.20
CA TRP A 55 -7.05 4.59 -0.54
C TRP A 55 -6.03 3.95 0.41
N LEU A 56 -5.86 2.63 0.29
CA LEU A 56 -4.92 1.87 1.12
C LEU A 56 -3.51 1.79 0.51
N GLY A 57 -3.35 2.26 -0.72
CA GLY A 57 -2.07 2.32 -1.43
C GLY A 57 -1.99 1.35 -2.61
N LYS A 58 -0.80 1.26 -3.22
CA LYS A 58 -0.53 0.38 -4.36
C LYS A 58 0.31 -0.82 -3.90
N MET A 59 -0.28 -2.01 -3.90
CA MET A 59 0.36 -3.21 -3.40
C MET A 59 -0.13 -4.46 -4.16
N SER A 60 0.64 -5.53 -4.07
CA SER A 60 0.21 -6.86 -4.51
C SER A 60 -0.81 -7.44 -3.53
N GLU A 61 -1.55 -8.47 -3.96
CA GLU A 61 -2.54 -9.14 -3.09
C GLU A 61 -1.88 -9.72 -1.84
N LYS A 62 -0.70 -10.33 -1.99
CA LYS A 62 0.07 -10.88 -0.89
C LYS A 62 0.50 -9.80 0.12
N GLU A 63 0.97 -8.66 -0.37
CA GLU A 63 1.32 -7.50 0.47
C GLU A 63 0.10 -6.92 1.22
N TYR A 64 -1.09 -6.98 0.61
CA TYR A 64 -2.34 -6.53 1.24
C TYR A 64 -2.78 -7.47 2.36
N VAL A 65 -2.77 -8.78 2.11
CA VAL A 65 -3.21 -9.80 3.07
C VAL A 65 -2.21 -10.00 4.21
N ASP A 66 -0.93 -10.13 3.89
CA ASP A 66 0.12 -10.42 4.88
C ASP A 66 0.55 -9.16 5.65
N GLY A 67 0.13 -7.98 5.17
CA GLY A 67 0.62 -6.68 5.62
C GLY A 67 2.03 -6.40 5.11
N VAL A 68 2.32 -5.12 4.87
CA VAL A 68 3.68 -4.70 4.47
C VAL A 68 4.40 -4.22 5.73
N THR A 69 5.50 -4.87 6.10
CA THR A 69 6.51 -4.19 6.92
C THR A 69 7.25 -3.23 5.99
N PRO A 70 7.06 -1.91 6.10
CA PRO A 70 7.80 -1.00 5.24
C PRO A 70 9.28 -1.21 5.53
N MET A 71 10.03 -1.62 4.51
CA MET A 71 11.48 -1.48 4.54
C MET A 71 11.74 0.02 4.42
N THR A 72 11.77 0.71 5.57
CA THR A 72 12.02 2.14 5.64
C THR A 72 13.34 2.42 4.92
N ALA A 73 13.41 3.48 4.12
CA ALA A 73 14.65 3.88 3.44
C ALA A 73 15.84 3.94 4.42
N MET A 74 15.57 4.26 5.68
CA MET A 74 16.51 4.20 6.81
C MET A 74 17.14 2.81 7.03
N ARG A 75 16.37 1.72 6.89
CA ARG A 75 16.85 0.33 7.03
C ARG A 75 17.77 -0.06 5.87
N LEU A 76 17.46 0.41 4.66
CA LEU A 76 18.32 0.21 3.49
C LEU A 76 19.61 1.04 3.62
N LEU A 77 19.49 2.30 4.07
CA LEU A 77 20.65 3.17 4.32
C LEU A 77 21.56 2.59 5.39
N SER A 78 21.00 2.04 6.48
CA SER A 78 21.79 1.39 7.53
C SER A 78 22.55 0.17 7.00
N LEU A 79 21.92 -0.64 6.15
CA LEU A 79 22.58 -1.81 5.54
C LEU A 79 23.71 -1.40 4.59
N LEU A 80 23.50 -0.34 3.80
CA LEU A 80 24.53 0.23 2.93
C LEU A 80 25.70 0.83 3.73
N GLN A 81 25.42 1.50 4.86
CA GLN A 81 26.47 2.01 5.75
C GLN A 81 27.37 0.88 6.29
N TRP A 82 26.79 -0.24 6.71
CA TRP A 82 27.57 -1.41 7.17
C TRP A 82 28.47 -2.00 6.08
N ALA A 83 28.11 -1.87 4.80
CA ALA A 83 28.95 -2.34 3.69
C ALA A 83 30.05 -1.34 3.29
N ILE A 84 29.76 -0.04 3.34
CA ILE A 84 30.67 1.01 2.84
C ILE A 84 31.72 1.38 3.89
N VAL A 85 31.34 1.48 5.17
CA VAL A 85 32.24 1.93 6.25
C VAL A 85 33.49 1.04 6.39
N PRO A 86 33.41 -0.31 6.37
CA PRO A 86 34.59 -1.16 6.48
C PRO A 86 35.56 -0.98 5.31
N VAL A 87 35.04 -0.81 4.09
CA VAL A 87 35.86 -0.61 2.88
C VAL A 87 36.62 0.70 2.96
N CYS A 88 35.94 1.78 3.39
CA CYS A 88 36.58 3.07 3.59
C CYS A 88 37.66 3.01 4.68
N ILE A 89 37.40 2.35 5.81
CA ILE A 89 38.38 2.19 6.89
C ILE A 89 39.64 1.46 6.39
N VAL A 90 39.47 0.33 5.69
CA VAL A 90 40.60 -0.42 5.12
C VAL A 90 41.38 0.41 4.11
N TYR A 91 40.69 1.18 3.25
CA TYR A 91 41.33 2.06 2.28
C TYR A 91 42.16 3.18 2.95
N PHE A 92 41.63 3.81 4.01
CA PHE A 92 42.38 4.82 4.75
C PHE A 92 43.58 4.25 5.50
N ILE A 93 43.45 3.05 6.08
CA ILE A 93 44.57 2.35 6.72
C ILE A 93 45.65 2.02 5.67
N TYR A 94 45.27 1.54 4.50
CA TYR A 94 46.19 1.26 3.41
C TYR A 94 46.95 2.52 2.97
N GLN A 95 46.22 3.61 2.69
CA GLN A 95 46.81 4.91 2.34
C GLN A 95 47.81 5.40 3.40
N ALA A 96 47.45 5.29 4.69
CA ALA A 96 48.31 5.72 5.80
C ALA A 96 49.58 4.85 5.98
N MET A 97 49.57 3.58 5.54
CA MET A 97 50.76 2.73 5.56
C MET A 97 51.67 2.90 4.33
N THR A 98 51.16 3.54 3.28
CA THR A 98 51.91 3.79 2.03
C THR A 98 52.47 5.22 1.92
N GLN A 99 52.22 6.08 2.92
CA GLN A 99 52.91 7.37 3.13
C GLN A 99 54.06 7.19 4.12
#